data_AF-A0A6B2LUB6-F1
#
_entry.id   AF-A0A6B2LUB6-F1
#
_cell.length_a   1.000
_cell.length_b   1.000
_cell.length_c   1.000
_cell.angle_alpha   90.00
_cell.angle_beta   90.00
_cell.angle_gamma   90.00
#
_symmetry.space_group_name_H-M   'P 1'
#
loop_
_entity.id
_entity.type
_entity.pdbx_description
1 polymer ?
#
loop_
_entity_poly.entity_id
_entity_poly.type
_entity_poly.pdbx_seq_one_letter_code
_entity_poly.pdbx_strand_id
1 'polypeptide(L)'
;MGAYTNSKAWLIRKGITHILTISKNLPPLYPNHFNYMVVHLDDHWEENLVSVLDDCGDFLREALGGGGKAFVHCAAGISRSPSVVMGFLMR
;
A
#
# COMPACT_ATOMS: atom_id res chain seq x y z
N MET A 1 0.66 16.25 2.97
CA MET A 1 -0.39 15.47 2.27
C MET A 1 -0.09 14.00 2.48
N GLY A 2 -1.01 13.30 3.13
CA GLY A 2 -0.90 11.92 3.63
C GLY A 2 -2.13 11.59 4.49
N ALA A 3 -3.27 12.22 4.16
CA ALA A 3 -4.35 12.45 5.11
C ALA A 3 -5.19 11.19 5.41
N TYR A 4 -5.17 10.18 4.54
CA TYR A 4 -6.06 9.02 4.65
C TYR A 4 -5.55 7.94 5.60
N THR A 5 -4.23 7.81 5.79
CA THR A 5 -3.68 6.93 6.83
C THR A 5 -3.79 7.52 8.23
N ASN A 6 -4.12 8.80 8.38
CA ASN A 6 -4.13 9.47 9.70
C ASN A 6 -5.40 9.19 10.53
N SER A 7 -6.33 8.37 10.03
CA SER A 7 -7.52 7.97 10.78
C SER A 7 -7.58 6.45 10.98
N LYS A 8 -6.93 5.98 12.05
CA LYS A 8 -7.03 4.57 12.52
C LYS A 8 -8.48 4.09 12.57
N ALA A 9 -9.39 4.89 13.15
CA ALA A 9 -10.80 4.54 13.29
C ALA A 9 -11.49 4.33 11.94
N TRP A 10 -11.16 5.16 10.94
CA TRP A 10 -11.70 4.99 9.59
C TRP A 10 -11.17 3.72 8.93
N LEU A 11 -9.87 3.43 9.05
CA LEU A 11 -9.25 2.21 8.51
C LEU A 11 -9.90 0.95 9.09
N ILE A 12 -10.06 0.90 10.42
CA ILE A 12 -10.74 -0.19 11.12
C ILE A 12 -12.20 -0.31 10.64
N ARG A 13 -12.95 0.79 10.61
CA ARG A 13 -14.36 0.78 10.16
C ARG A 13 -14.52 0.31 8.71
N LYS A 14 -13.52 0.51 7.86
CA LYS A 14 -13.52 0.04 6.47
C LYS A 14 -13.14 -1.44 6.32
N GLY A 15 -12.68 -2.09 7.39
CA GLY A 15 -12.20 -3.47 7.38
C GLY A 15 -10.82 -3.61 6.75
N ILE A 16 -10.00 -2.54 6.80
CA ILE A 16 -8.61 -2.63 6.36
C ILE A 16 -7.83 -3.50 7.36
N THR A 17 -7.04 -4.42 6.83
CA THR A 17 -6.17 -5.34 7.59
C THR A 17 -4.72 -5.20 7.18
N HIS A 18 -4.47 -4.87 5.91
CA HIS A 18 -3.14 -4.73 5.32
C HIS A 18 -2.96 -3.32 4.77
N ILE A 19 -1.79 -2.74 4.95
CA ILE A 19 -1.43 -1.42 4.43
C ILE A 19 -0.15 -1.55 3.62
N LEU A 20 -0.25 -1.26 2.32
CA LEU A 20 0.89 -1.21 1.40
C LEU A 20 1.28 0.25 1.18
N THR A 21 2.47 0.61 1.68
CA THR A 21 3.02 1.96 1.56
C THR A 21 4.11 1.98 0.49
N ILE A 22 3.96 2.82 -0.54
CA ILE A 22 5.00 3.04 -1.55
C ILE A 22 5.59 4.45 -1.38
N SER A 23 6.60 4.56 -0.52
CA SER A 23 7.32 5.80 -0.22
C SER A 23 8.52 5.53 0.67
N LYS A 24 9.63 6.26 0.46
CA LYS A 24 10.80 6.20 1.36
C LYS A 24 10.55 6.83 2.72
N ASN A 25 9.67 7.83 2.80
CA ASN A 25 9.54 8.72 3.96
C ASN A 25 8.22 8.58 4.73
N LEU A 26 7.51 7.46 4.58
CA LEU A 26 6.23 7.23 5.26
C LEU A 26 6.31 5.95 6.11
N PRO A 27 6.56 6.06 7.43
CA PRO A 27 6.58 4.91 8.31
C PRO A 27 5.16 4.39 8.61
N PRO A 28 5.01 3.11 9.01
CA PRO A 28 3.77 2.57 9.55
C PRO A 28 3.26 3.38 10.76
N LEU A 29 2.06 3.95 10.65
CA LEU A 29 1.49 4.77 11.73
C LEU A 29 0.86 3.95 12.86
N TYR A 30 0.35 2.75 12.55
CA TYR A 30 -0.34 1.88 13.51
C TYR A 30 0.17 0.43 13.42
N PRO A 31 1.47 0.17 13.60
CA PRO A 31 2.11 -1.13 13.34
C PRO A 31 1.49 -2.29 14.15
N ASN A 32 0.87 -2.00 15.29
CA ASN A 32 0.23 -3.02 16.13
C ASN A 32 -1.22 -3.35 15.73
N HIS A 33 -1.75 -2.76 14.65
CA HIS A 33 -3.17 -2.91 14.24
C HIS A 33 -3.36 -3.41 12.81
N PHE A 34 -2.35 -3.24 11.96
CA PHE A 34 -2.41 -3.65 10.56
C PHE A 34 -1.11 -4.33 10.19
N ASN A 35 -1.18 -5.22 9.22
CA ASN A 35 0.00 -5.76 8.57
C ASN A 35 0.52 -4.72 7.58
N TYR A 36 1.83 -4.49 7.57
CA TYR A 36 2.44 -3.48 6.71
C TYR A 36 3.45 -4.09 5.76
N MET A 37 3.44 -3.59 4.52
CA MET A 37 4.55 -3.70 3.59
C MET A 37 4.96 -2.29 3.17
N VAL A 38 6.25 -1.98 3.26
CA VAL A 38 6.80 -0.68 2.87
C VAL A 38 7.76 -0.87 1.70
N VAL A 39 7.41 -0.28 0.57
CA VAL A 39 8.21 -0.25 -0.65
C VAL A 39 8.90 1.09 -0.73
N HIS A 40 10.23 1.07 -0.63
CA HIS A 40 11.07 2.26 -0.58
C HIS A 40 11.42 2.79 -1.99
N LEU A 41 10.42 3.23 -2.74
CA LEU A 41 10.57 3.85 -4.07
C LEU A 41 10.13 5.32 -4.08
N ASP A 42 10.91 6.15 -4.76
CA ASP A 42 10.54 7.53 -5.06
C ASP A 42 9.62 7.64 -6.28
N ASP A 43 8.99 8.80 -6.42
CA ASP A 43 8.16 9.13 -7.59
C ASP A 43 9.06 9.66 -8.71
N HIS A 44 9.91 8.79 -9.24
CA HIS A 44 10.91 9.16 -10.23
C HIS A 44 10.97 8.12 -11.35
N TRP A 45 11.25 8.58 -12.57
CA TRP A 45 11.26 7.73 -13.76
C TRP A 45 12.40 6.70 -13.77
N GLU A 46 13.46 6.93 -12.99
CA GLU A 46 14.58 5.99 -12.81
C GLU A 46 14.26 4.85 -11.82
N GLU A 47 13.18 4.97 -11.03
CA GLU A 47 12.79 3.94 -10.06
C GLU A 47 12.13 2.75 -10.77
N ASN A 48 12.56 1.54 -10.43
CA ASN A 48 12.01 0.33 -11.02
C ASN A 48 10.80 -0.18 -10.23
N LEU A 49 9.61 0.35 -10.56
CA LEU A 49 8.37 -0.12 -9.93
C LEU A 49 8.01 -1.57 -10.34
N VAL A 50 8.39 -1.99 -11.55
CA VAL A 50 8.01 -3.32 -12.07
C VAL A 50 8.62 -4.44 -11.25
N SER A 51 9.86 -4.25 -10.76
CA SER A 51 10.57 -5.28 -9.99
C SER A 51 9.93 -5.62 -8.64
N VAL A 52 9.02 -4.78 -8.13
CA VAL A 52 8.34 -5.01 -6.85
C VAL A 52 6.86 -5.38 -7.00
N LEU A 53 6.34 -5.44 -8.24
CA LEU A 53 4.91 -5.70 -8.47
C LEU A 53 4.47 -7.09 -8.01
N ASP A 54 5.34 -8.09 -8.13
CA ASP A 54 5.04 -9.45 -7.69
C ASP A 54 4.90 -9.53 -6.17
N ASP A 55 5.90 -9.03 -5.43
CA ASP A 55 5.86 -8.96 -3.96
C ASP A 55 4.64 -8.16 -3.47
N CYS A 56 4.36 -7.01 -4.11
CA CYS A 56 3.17 -6.21 -3.80
C CYS A 56 1.90 -7.02 -4.06
N GLY A 57 1.83 -7.74 -5.18
CA GLY A 57 0.68 -8.56 -5.55
C GLY A 57 0.42 -9.68 -4.56
N ASP A 58 1.46 -10.36 -4.09
CA ASP A 58 1.36 -11.41 -3.08
C ASP A 58 0.84 -10.87 -1.74
N PHE A 59 1.35 -9.72 -1.30
CA PHE A 59 0.84 -9.04 -0.10
C PHE A 59 -0.65 -8.65 -0.23
N LEU A 60 -1.08 -8.19 -1.41
CA LEU A 60 -2.49 -7.87 -1.66
C LEU A 60 -3.36 -9.13 -1.70
N ARG A 61 -2.86 -10.22 -2.28
CA ARG A 61 -3.55 -11.52 -2.29
C ARG A 61 -3.72 -12.08 -0.89
N GLU A 62 -2.71 -11.96 -0.04
CA GLU A 62 -2.78 -12.36 1.37
C GLU A 62 -3.93 -11.64 2.09
N ALA A 63 -4.01 -10.31 1.92
CA ALA A 63 -5.06 -9.50 2.53
C ALA A 63 -6.47 -9.95 2.11
N LEU A 64 -6.65 -10.24 0.81
CA LEU A 64 -7.94 -10.65 0.25
C LEU A 64 -8.28 -12.10 0.62
N GLY A 65 -7.31 -13.01 0.57
CA GLY A 65 -7.47 -14.42 0.92
C GLY A 65 -7.83 -14.63 2.39
N GLY A 66 -7.37 -13.75 3.28
CA GLY A 66 -7.76 -13.72 4.69
C GLY A 66 -9.15 -13.11 4.97
N GLY A 67 -9.93 -12.73 3.94
CA GLY A 67 -11.22 -12.07 4.10
C GLY A 67 -11.13 -10.60 4.54
N GLY A 68 -9.92 -10.03 4.53
CA GLY A 68 -9.65 -8.64 4.86
C GLY A 68 -9.64 -7.72 3.64
N LYS A 69 -9.19 -6.49 3.84
CA LYS A 69 -8.94 -5.52 2.77
C LYS A 69 -7.54 -4.92 2.89
N ALA A 70 -6.97 -4.58 1.74
CA ALA A 70 -5.73 -3.83 1.66
C ALA A 70 -5.99 -2.34 1.38
N PHE A 71 -5.22 -1.48 2.02
CA PHE A 71 -5.14 -0.05 1.70
C PHE A 71 -3.77 0.26 1.09
N VAL A 72 -3.78 0.66 -0.19
CA VAL A 72 -2.56 0.96 -0.95
C VAL A 72 -2.40 2.46 -1.06
N HIS A 73 -1.26 3.01 -0.65
CA HIS A 73 -1.02 4.45 -0.76
C HIS A 73 0.44 4.80 -1.01
N CYS A 74 0.66 5.98 -1.59
CA CYS A 74 1.94 6.66 -1.65
C CYS A 74 1.82 8.05 -0.98
N ALA A 75 2.74 8.96 -1.25
CA ALA A 75 2.70 10.31 -0.68
C ALA A 75 1.48 11.12 -1.14
N ALA A 76 1.21 11.14 -2.46
CA ALA A 76 0.15 11.96 -3.05
C ALA A 76 -1.08 11.15 -3.49
N GLY A 77 -0.96 9.83 -3.64
CA GLY A 77 -2.01 8.99 -4.20
C GLY A 77 -2.20 9.14 -5.72
N ILE A 78 -1.18 9.62 -6.45
CA ILE A 78 -1.31 10.01 -7.87
C ILE A 78 -0.57 9.06 -8.83
N SER A 79 0.65 8.63 -8.48
CA SER A 79 1.53 7.89 -9.41
C SER A 79 1.80 6.46 -8.90
N ARG A 80 2.66 6.30 -7.89
CA ARG A 80 3.08 4.98 -7.40
C ARG A 80 1.94 4.05 -6.96
N SER A 81 1.05 4.50 -6.07
CA SER A 81 -0.03 3.65 -5.56
C SER A 81 -1.03 3.21 -6.63
N PRO A 82 -1.57 4.09 -7.52
CA PRO A 82 -2.42 3.60 -8.60
C PRO A 82 -1.65 2.70 -9.57
N SER A 83 -0.37 2.97 -9.87
CA SER A 83 0.44 2.09 -10.73
C SER A 83 0.57 0.66 -10.17
N VAL A 84 0.79 0.52 -8.85
CA VAL A 84 0.80 -0.81 -8.20
C VAL A 84 -0.57 -1.48 -8.28
N VAL A 85 -1.65 -0.75 -8.00
CA VAL A 85 -3.01 -1.29 -8.09
C VAL A 85 -3.33 -1.73 -9.53
N MET A 86 -2.93 -0.97 -10.55
CA MET A 86 -3.09 -1.36 -11.95
C MET A 86 -2.28 -2.61 -12.27
N GLY A 87 -1.01 -2.66 -11.85
CA GLY A 87 -0.17 -3.84 -12.03
C GLY A 87 -0.74 -5.10 -11.35
N PHE A 88 -1.39 -4.93 -10.20
CA PHE A 88 -2.12 -6.01 -9.52
C PHE A 88 -3.36 -6.46 -10.29
N LEU A 89 -4.17 -5.54 -10.82
CA LEU A 89 -5.41 -5.88 -11.55
C LEU A 89 -5.16 -6.53 -12.91
N MET A 90 -4.01 -6.27 -13.52
CA MET A 90 -3.62 -6.87 -14.80
C MET A 90 -3.10 -8.31 -14.67
N ARG A 91 -2.78 -8.75 -13.45
CA ARG A 91 -2.24 -10.08 -13.15
C ARG A 91 -3.30 -10.96 -12.49
#